data_AF-A0A6L5FGG4-F1
#
_entry.id   AF-A0A6L5FGG4-F1
#
_cell.length_a   1.000
_cell.length_b   1.000
_cell.length_c   1.000
_cell.angle_alpha   90.00
_cell.angle_beta   90.00
_cell.angle_gamma   90.00
#
_symmetry.space_group_name_H-M   'P 1'
#
loop_
_entity.id
_entity.type
_entity.pdbx_description
1 polymer ?
#
loop_
_entity_poly.entity_id
_entity_poly.type
_entity_poly.pdbx_seq_one_letter_code
_entity_poly.pdbx_strand_id
1 'polypeptide(L)'
;MSRVEKITDDVLVLSDLVPIDGRVSWLAPGAKGYEPYNEHLLLTENHALLVETGVAMHGPSLVATLKEVLGSRRLAVFPTRIELDSIGNLARILEEIPNTVVGCANPIVPTTLVHRPDGTTPKAPFTRFTAGGTLVEFGFPHVRVVDPIIRTLGTAWLWDETVEVLFTGDFFCDDMLADADQSVIRRGDPANIAPEGLRASILRKFDWLGLASTNNLLKAWDTLFSAISPYAIGPVHGRVQCGDALVADVLADYRDAVFFPDAPATRRPVVAAAE
;
A
#
# COMPACT_ATOMS: atom_id res chain seq x y z
N MET A 1 12.25 11.06 11.91
CA MET A 1 10.78 10.92 11.84
C MET A 1 10.44 10.71 10.39
N SER A 2 9.38 9.96 10.13
CA SER A 2 8.87 9.75 8.77
C SER A 2 8.29 11.05 8.23
N ARG A 3 8.29 11.18 6.91
CA ARG A 3 7.51 12.23 6.26
C ARG A 3 6.03 11.95 6.51
N VAL A 4 5.27 13.00 6.81
CA VAL A 4 3.81 12.91 6.98
C VAL A 4 3.15 13.79 5.93
N GLU A 5 2.35 13.18 5.06
CA GLU A 5 1.51 13.90 4.10
C GLU A 5 0.05 13.47 4.22
N LYS A 6 -0.88 14.37 3.90
CA LYS A 6 -2.32 14.12 3.98
C LYS A 6 -2.87 13.63 2.64
N ILE A 7 -3.44 12.43 2.62
CA ILE A 7 -4.29 11.98 1.51
C ILE A 7 -5.62 12.73 1.61
N THR A 8 -6.23 12.67 2.79
CA THR A 8 -7.38 13.46 3.24
C THR A 8 -7.10 14.01 4.65
N ASP A 9 -8.06 14.69 5.28
CA ASP A 9 -7.87 15.17 6.66
C ASP A 9 -7.76 14.04 7.69
N ASP A 10 -8.41 12.91 7.43
CA ASP A 10 -8.46 11.74 8.32
C ASP A 10 -7.54 10.60 7.88
N VAL A 11 -6.89 10.71 6.72
CA VAL A 11 -5.97 9.69 6.20
C VAL A 11 -4.62 10.30 5.86
N LEU A 12 -3.60 9.82 6.57
CA LEU A 12 -2.21 10.22 6.41
C LEU A 12 -1.41 9.11 5.73
N VAL A 13 -0.42 9.51 4.94
CA VAL A 13 0.69 8.64 4.57
C VAL A 13 1.91 9.02 5.41
N LEU A 14 2.45 8.03 6.10
CA LEU A 14 3.74 8.08 6.78
C LEU A 14 4.75 7.42 5.85
N SER A 15 5.80 8.13 5.45
CA SER A 15 6.71 7.63 4.44
C SER A 15 8.16 7.90 4.78
N ASP A 16 8.98 6.86 4.66
CA ASP A 16 10.42 7.00 4.60
C ASP A 16 10.89 6.79 3.16
N LEU A 17 11.94 7.50 2.76
CA LEU A 17 12.49 7.41 1.40
C LEU A 17 13.76 6.58 1.38
N VAL A 18 13.81 5.62 0.47
CA VAL A 18 15.00 4.79 0.21
C VAL A 18 15.63 5.21 -1.12
N PRO A 19 16.92 5.59 -1.13
CA PRO A 19 17.63 5.84 -2.37
C PRO A 19 17.70 4.58 -3.23
N ILE A 20 17.37 4.71 -4.52
CA ILE A 20 17.49 3.62 -5.49
C ILE A 20 18.95 3.59 -5.96
N ASP A 21 19.77 2.83 -5.24
CA ASP A 21 21.23 2.73 -5.43
C ASP A 21 21.71 1.31 -5.80
N GLY A 22 20.78 0.47 -6.27
CA GLY A 22 21.04 -0.91 -6.69
C GLY A 22 20.94 -1.95 -5.58
N ARG A 23 20.62 -1.55 -4.34
CA ARG A 23 20.41 -2.50 -3.22
C ARG A 23 18.97 -3.01 -3.10
N VAL A 24 18.00 -2.32 -3.71
CA VAL A 24 16.60 -2.75 -3.73
C VAL A 24 16.42 -3.82 -4.81
N SER A 25 16.12 -5.05 -4.38
CA SER A 25 16.19 -6.24 -5.25
C SER A 25 15.04 -6.37 -6.25
N TRP A 26 13.91 -5.71 -6.00
CA TRP A 26 12.73 -5.78 -6.87
C TRP A 26 12.68 -4.68 -7.94
N LEU A 27 13.57 -3.69 -7.88
CA LEU A 27 13.65 -2.63 -8.87
C LEU A 27 14.51 -3.05 -10.07
N ALA A 28 14.25 -2.42 -11.21
CA ALA A 28 15.01 -2.66 -12.43
C ALA A 28 16.50 -2.34 -12.23
N PRO A 29 17.43 -3.13 -12.81
CA PRO A 29 18.83 -2.72 -12.88
C PRO A 29 18.96 -1.34 -13.54
N GLY A 30 19.69 -0.44 -12.87
CA GLY A 30 19.90 0.93 -13.37
C GLY A 30 18.74 1.90 -13.10
N ALA A 31 17.68 1.47 -12.41
CA ALA A 31 16.70 2.40 -11.84
C ALA A 31 17.39 3.44 -10.93
N LYS A 32 16.82 4.63 -10.85
CA LYS A 32 17.36 5.77 -10.09
C LYS A 32 16.20 6.50 -9.41
N GLY A 33 16.55 7.35 -8.44
CA GLY A 33 15.59 8.15 -7.69
C GLY A 33 15.43 7.62 -6.28
N TYR A 34 14.21 7.74 -5.75
CA TYR A 34 13.86 7.34 -4.39
C TYR A 34 12.56 6.54 -4.39
N GLU A 35 12.54 5.45 -3.65
CA GLU A 35 11.36 4.64 -3.40
C GLU A 35 10.74 5.05 -2.06
N PRO A 36 9.48 5.49 -2.05
CA PRO A 36 8.69 5.62 -0.81
C PRO A 36 8.41 4.24 -0.21
N TYR A 37 8.55 4.16 1.11
CA TYR A 37 8.06 3.05 1.92
C TYR A 37 6.94 3.63 2.77
N ASN A 38 5.71 3.29 2.43
CA ASN A 38 4.52 3.93 2.96
C ASN A 38 3.81 3.05 3.98
N GLU A 39 3.49 3.65 5.11
CA GLU A 39 2.45 3.19 6.01
C GLU A 39 1.29 4.19 5.98
N HIS A 40 0.06 3.69 6.02
CA HIS A 40 -1.12 4.55 5.97
C HIS A 40 -1.79 4.60 7.34
N LEU A 41 -2.06 5.80 7.84
CA LEU A 41 -2.66 6.01 9.15
C LEU A 41 -4.02 6.67 8.98
N LEU A 42 -5.08 5.92 9.27
CA LEU A 42 -6.44 6.41 9.32
C LEU A 42 -6.75 6.86 10.75
N LEU A 43 -7.41 7.99 10.89
CA LEU A 43 -7.68 8.63 12.16
C LEU A 43 -9.19 8.83 12.34
N THR A 44 -9.64 8.60 13.56
CA THR A 44 -10.94 9.09 14.05
C THR A 44 -10.68 9.89 15.32
N GLU A 45 -11.73 10.34 16.00
CA GLU A 45 -11.59 10.99 17.31
C GLU A 45 -10.87 10.10 18.33
N ASN A 46 -11.19 8.80 18.38
CA ASN A 46 -10.77 7.90 19.45
C ASN A 46 -9.87 6.75 19.00
N HIS A 47 -9.80 6.48 17.70
CA HIS A 47 -9.08 5.34 17.13
C HIS A 47 -8.12 5.78 16.04
N ALA A 48 -7.04 5.03 15.90
CA ALA A 48 -6.13 5.11 14.78
C ALA A 48 -5.91 3.71 14.21
N LEU A 49 -5.95 3.58 12.89
CA LEU A 49 -5.64 2.34 12.18
C LEU A 49 -4.40 2.56 11.35
N LEU A 50 -3.34 1.83 11.68
CA LEU A 50 -2.13 1.77 10.88
C LEU A 50 -2.22 0.58 9.92
N VAL A 51 -2.21 0.87 8.63
CA VAL A 51 -2.13 -0.12 7.55
C VAL A 51 -0.66 -0.26 7.16
N GLU A 52 -0.13 -1.48 7.29
CA GLU A 52 1.30 -1.80 7.20
C GLU A 52 2.17 -1.33 8.36
N THR A 53 3.32 -1.97 8.54
CA THR A 53 4.36 -1.50 9.47
C THR A 53 5.72 -1.33 8.80
N GLY A 54 5.84 -1.69 7.51
CA GLY A 54 7.04 -1.51 6.71
C GLY A 54 8.22 -2.39 7.10
N VAL A 55 9.36 -2.11 6.47
CA VAL A 55 10.65 -2.77 6.74
C VAL A 55 11.28 -2.28 8.05
N ALA A 56 11.98 -3.17 8.75
CA ALA A 56 12.60 -2.90 10.05
C ALA A 56 13.55 -1.67 10.09
N MET A 57 14.10 -1.29 8.93
CA MET A 57 14.99 -0.14 8.74
C MET A 57 14.32 1.18 9.16
N HIS A 58 13.01 1.32 8.96
CA HIS A 58 12.25 2.55 9.18
C HIS A 58 11.60 2.65 10.56
N GLY A 59 11.75 1.64 11.41
CA GLY A 59 11.01 1.60 12.67
C GLY A 59 11.27 2.75 13.64
N PRO A 60 12.51 3.25 13.83
CA PRO A 60 12.73 4.40 14.70
C PRO A 60 11.99 5.66 14.21
N SER A 61 11.97 5.91 12.90
CA SER A 61 11.25 7.03 12.28
C SER A 61 9.74 6.84 12.40
N LEU A 62 9.23 5.65 12.06
CA LEU A 62 7.81 5.33 12.13
C LEU A 62 7.27 5.48 13.56
N VAL A 63 7.92 4.88 14.55
CA VAL A 63 7.44 4.94 15.95
C VAL A 63 7.51 6.36 16.52
N ALA A 64 8.56 7.12 16.22
CA ALA A 64 8.62 8.52 16.63
C ALA A 64 7.43 9.32 16.07
N THR A 65 7.10 9.10 14.79
CA THR A 65 5.98 9.75 14.10
C THR A 65 4.64 9.33 14.67
N LEU A 66 4.44 8.03 14.93
CA LEU A 66 3.22 7.53 15.55
C LEU A 66 2.99 8.14 16.93
N LYS A 67 4.03 8.23 17.78
CA LYS A 67 3.92 8.85 19.11
C LYS A 67 3.51 10.32 19.05
N GLU A 68 3.91 11.04 18.00
CA GLU A 68 3.51 12.44 17.78
C GLU A 68 2.06 12.54 17.29
N VAL A 69 1.66 11.70 16.33
CA VAL A 69 0.37 11.84 15.62
C VAL A 69 -0.81 11.20 16.37
N LEU A 70 -0.57 10.12 17.12
CA LEU A 70 -1.66 9.35 17.74
C LEU A 70 -2.45 10.16 18.78
N GLY A 71 -1.79 11.02 19.54
CA GLY A 71 -2.40 11.69 20.70
C GLY A 71 -2.94 10.67 21.71
N SER A 72 -4.23 10.75 22.03
CA SER A 72 -4.91 9.82 22.94
C SER A 72 -5.60 8.63 22.25
N ARG A 73 -5.46 8.51 20.93
CA ARG A 73 -6.16 7.48 20.15
C ARG A 73 -5.65 6.08 20.46
N ARG A 74 -6.53 5.09 20.40
CA ARG A 74 -6.15 3.67 20.48
C ARG A 74 -5.66 3.20 19.11
N LEU A 75 -4.45 2.63 19.08
CA LEU A 75 -3.85 2.12 17.86
C LEU A 75 -4.30 0.68 17.57
N ALA A 76 -4.83 0.46 16.37
CA ALA A 76 -4.94 -0.84 15.73
C ALA A 76 -3.94 -0.94 14.57
N VAL A 77 -3.35 -2.11 14.37
CA VAL A 77 -2.45 -2.38 13.24
C VAL A 77 -3.06 -3.45 12.35
N PHE A 78 -3.15 -3.18 11.06
CA PHE A 78 -3.60 -4.13 10.05
C PHE A 78 -2.54 -4.25 8.95
N PRO A 79 -1.65 -5.25 9.00
CA PRO A 79 -0.81 -5.55 7.87
C PRO A 79 -1.63 -6.29 6.81
N THR A 80 -1.53 -5.84 5.56
CA THR A 80 -2.23 -6.46 4.43
C THR A 80 -1.61 -7.80 4.03
N ARG A 81 -0.33 -8.00 4.39
CA ARG A 81 0.49 -9.19 4.11
C ARG A 81 1.23 -9.63 5.38
N ILE A 82 1.99 -10.72 5.27
CA ILE A 82 2.81 -11.26 6.37
C ILE A 82 4.29 -11.37 5.99
N GLU A 83 4.68 -10.68 4.92
CA GLU A 83 6.08 -10.57 4.49
C GLU A 83 6.82 -9.55 5.39
N LEU A 84 8.12 -9.73 5.60
CA LEU A 84 8.89 -8.91 6.55
C LEU A 84 9.06 -7.44 6.12
N ASP A 85 8.79 -7.13 4.85
CA ASP A 85 8.66 -5.77 4.33
C ASP A 85 7.34 -5.09 4.71
N SER A 86 6.35 -5.86 5.16
CA SER A 86 5.02 -5.42 5.59
C SER A 86 4.90 -5.40 7.13
N ILE A 87 5.44 -6.42 7.80
CA ILE A 87 5.32 -6.60 9.27
C ILE A 87 6.60 -6.30 10.04
N GLY A 88 7.64 -5.79 9.38
CA GLY A 88 9.00 -5.69 9.92
C GLY A 88 9.12 -4.85 11.20
N ASN A 89 8.24 -3.87 11.42
CA ASN A 89 8.24 -3.05 12.64
C ASN A 89 7.16 -3.40 13.66
N LEU A 90 6.33 -4.42 13.42
CA LEU A 90 5.22 -4.76 14.32
C LEU A 90 5.71 -5.06 15.75
N ALA A 91 6.80 -5.80 15.93
CA ALA A 91 7.34 -6.10 17.26
C ALA A 91 7.71 -4.81 18.02
N ARG A 92 8.39 -3.88 17.34
CA ARG A 92 8.80 -2.58 17.89
C ARG A 92 7.59 -1.72 18.25
N ILE A 93 6.58 -1.66 17.39
CA ILE A 93 5.33 -0.92 17.66
C ILE A 93 4.64 -1.46 18.92
N LEU A 94 4.53 -2.80 19.05
CA LEU A 94 3.91 -3.43 20.21
C LEU A 94 4.68 -3.19 21.52
N GLU A 95 5.99 -3.01 21.45
CA GLU A 95 6.83 -2.66 22.60
C GLU A 95 6.69 -1.20 23.01
N GLU A 96 6.63 -0.30 22.04
CA GLU A 96 6.74 1.14 22.28
C GLU A 96 5.39 1.86 22.37
N ILE A 97 4.31 1.24 21.89
CA ILE A 97 2.94 1.77 21.89
C ILE A 97 2.03 0.76 22.60
N PRO A 98 1.86 0.87 23.93
CA PRO A 98 1.12 -0.10 24.72
C PRO A 98 -0.37 -0.11 24.34
N ASN A 99 -1.03 -1.25 24.56
CA ASN A 99 -2.44 -1.51 24.22
C ASN A 99 -2.77 -1.51 22.72
N THR A 100 -1.75 -1.54 21.86
CA THR A 100 -1.95 -1.78 20.43
C THR A 100 -2.61 -3.14 20.19
N VAL A 101 -3.64 -3.16 19.34
CA VAL A 101 -4.30 -4.39 18.88
C VAL A 101 -3.92 -4.69 17.44
N VAL A 102 -3.94 -5.96 17.05
CA VAL A 102 -3.51 -6.39 15.71
C VAL A 102 -4.66 -7.12 15.02
N GLY A 103 -4.86 -6.84 13.74
CA GLY A 103 -5.82 -7.56 12.91
C GLY A 103 -5.22 -7.97 11.59
N CYS A 104 -5.61 -9.11 11.04
CA CYS A 104 -5.17 -9.51 9.72
C CYS A 104 -6.18 -10.46 9.07
N ALA A 105 -6.24 -10.47 7.74
CA ALA A 105 -6.99 -11.47 6.99
C ALA A 105 -6.22 -12.79 6.78
N ASN A 106 -4.89 -12.77 6.97
CA ASN A 106 -4.02 -13.92 6.68
C ASN A 106 -4.22 -15.07 7.69
N PRO A 107 -4.21 -16.36 7.29
CA PRO A 107 -4.25 -17.53 8.19
C PRO A 107 -3.18 -17.55 9.28
N ILE A 108 -2.04 -16.91 9.05
CA ILE A 108 -0.92 -16.86 10.01
C ILE A 108 -1.00 -15.57 10.81
N VAL A 109 -0.84 -15.67 12.13
CA VAL A 109 -0.84 -14.51 13.03
C VAL A 109 0.46 -13.73 12.84
N PRO A 110 0.43 -12.44 12.45
CA PRO A 110 1.66 -11.69 12.12
C PRO A 110 2.70 -11.66 13.24
N THR A 111 2.26 -11.64 14.52
CA THR A 111 3.18 -11.59 15.66
C THR A 111 4.07 -12.83 15.78
N THR A 112 3.68 -13.97 15.20
CA THR A 112 4.50 -15.19 15.23
C THR A 112 5.64 -15.20 14.21
N LEU A 113 5.66 -14.21 13.30
CA LEU A 113 6.65 -14.11 12.22
C LEU A 113 7.66 -12.99 12.44
N VAL A 114 7.42 -12.10 13.40
CA VAL A 114 8.34 -11.02 13.74
C VAL A 114 9.35 -11.45 14.80
N HIS A 115 10.58 -10.99 14.63
CA HIS A 115 11.69 -11.36 15.50
C HIS A 115 11.95 -10.29 16.55
N ARG A 116 12.12 -10.73 17.81
CA ARG A 116 12.66 -9.91 18.89
C ARG A 116 14.10 -10.34 19.19
N PRO A 117 14.99 -9.42 19.61
CA PRO A 117 16.36 -9.76 20.00
C PRO A 117 16.44 -10.80 21.13
N ASP A 118 15.45 -10.80 22.03
CA ASP A 118 15.32 -11.75 23.15
C ASP A 118 14.74 -13.12 22.74
N GLY A 119 14.40 -13.31 21.46
CA GLY A 119 13.82 -14.55 20.92
C GLY A 119 12.36 -14.78 21.30
N THR A 120 11.71 -13.84 21.97
CA THR A 120 10.30 -13.99 22.39
C THR A 120 9.33 -13.56 21.27
N THR A 121 8.09 -14.03 21.36
CA THR A 121 6.99 -13.61 20.49
C THR A 121 6.22 -12.47 21.14
N PRO A 122 6.06 -11.30 20.48
CA PRO A 122 5.20 -10.24 20.99
C PRO A 122 3.77 -10.74 21.23
N LYS A 123 3.17 -10.36 22.37
CA LYS A 123 1.77 -10.64 22.68
C LYS A 123 0.94 -9.39 22.43
N ALA A 124 -0.10 -9.53 21.62
CA ALA A 124 -1.11 -8.52 21.40
C ALA A 124 -2.48 -9.18 21.20
N PRO A 125 -3.59 -8.53 21.60
CA PRO A 125 -4.91 -8.97 21.16
C PRO A 125 -4.94 -9.04 19.63
N PHE A 126 -5.43 -10.16 19.11
CA PHE A 126 -5.46 -10.43 17.68
C PHE A 126 -6.88 -10.72 17.21
N THR A 127 -7.31 -10.06 16.14
CA THR A 127 -8.53 -10.40 15.42
C THR A 127 -8.24 -10.87 14.00
N ARG A 128 -8.82 -12.01 13.63
CA ARG A 128 -8.89 -12.46 12.24
C ARG A 128 -10.07 -11.80 11.51
N PHE A 129 -9.77 -11.21 10.36
CA PHE A 129 -10.81 -10.70 9.44
C PHE A 129 -10.96 -11.61 8.22
N THR A 130 -12.07 -11.46 7.51
CA THR A 130 -12.35 -12.17 6.25
C THR A 130 -12.65 -11.16 5.16
N ALA A 131 -12.36 -11.50 3.90
CA ALA A 131 -12.79 -10.69 2.77
C ALA A 131 -14.30 -10.44 2.82
N GLY A 132 -14.71 -9.21 2.49
CA GLY A 132 -16.08 -8.70 2.63
C GLY A 132 -16.45 -8.23 4.04
N GLY A 133 -15.67 -8.56 5.07
CA GLY A 133 -15.86 -8.05 6.43
C GLY A 133 -15.39 -6.60 6.58
N THR A 134 -15.80 -5.94 7.67
CA THR A 134 -15.37 -4.57 8.00
C THR A 134 -14.51 -4.53 9.26
N LEU A 135 -13.79 -3.43 9.46
CA LEU A 135 -12.93 -3.21 10.63
C LEU A 135 -13.68 -2.54 11.79
N VAL A 136 -14.95 -2.89 11.98
CA VAL A 136 -15.82 -2.31 13.03
C VAL A 136 -15.24 -2.47 14.44
N GLU A 137 -14.57 -3.59 14.71
CA GLU A 137 -13.93 -3.87 16.00
C GLU A 137 -12.74 -2.96 16.31
N PHE A 138 -12.17 -2.33 15.27
CA PHE A 138 -11.11 -1.33 15.39
C PHE A 138 -11.64 0.11 15.37
N GLY A 139 -12.96 0.29 15.31
CA GLY A 139 -13.60 1.60 15.23
C GLY A 139 -13.72 2.15 13.79
N PHE A 140 -13.51 1.30 12.78
CA PHE A 140 -13.54 1.67 11.36
C PHE A 140 -14.59 0.85 10.60
N PRO A 141 -15.90 1.04 10.87
CA PRO A 141 -16.96 0.25 10.24
C PRO A 141 -17.09 0.47 8.72
N HIS A 142 -16.56 1.57 8.20
CA HIS A 142 -16.53 1.92 6.78
C HIS A 142 -15.32 1.37 6.03
N VAL A 143 -14.35 0.77 6.74
CA VAL A 143 -13.19 0.13 6.11
C VAL A 143 -13.49 -1.35 5.91
N ARG A 144 -13.53 -1.76 4.64
CA ARG A 144 -13.84 -3.11 4.19
C ARG A 144 -12.58 -3.86 3.78
N VAL A 145 -12.48 -5.12 4.17
CA VAL A 145 -11.44 -6.04 3.71
C VAL A 145 -11.81 -6.52 2.31
N VAL A 146 -10.94 -6.25 1.33
CA VAL A 146 -11.14 -6.59 -0.08
C VAL A 146 -10.21 -7.74 -0.45
N ASP A 147 -10.72 -8.64 -1.29
CA ASP A 147 -9.92 -9.72 -1.86
C ASP A 147 -9.11 -9.16 -3.05
N PRO A 148 -7.77 -9.12 -2.98
CA PRO A 148 -6.96 -8.60 -4.08
C PRO A 148 -7.07 -9.47 -5.33
N ILE A 149 -7.18 -8.83 -6.49
CA ILE A 149 -7.25 -9.51 -7.80
C ILE A 149 -5.90 -10.16 -8.14
N ILE A 150 -4.81 -9.42 -7.90
CA ILE A 150 -3.43 -9.85 -8.17
C ILE A 150 -2.70 -9.95 -6.83
N ARG A 151 -2.11 -11.12 -6.55
CA ARG A 151 -1.35 -11.41 -5.32
C ARG A 151 -0.47 -12.65 -5.49
N THR A 152 0.52 -12.82 -4.61
CA THR A 152 1.37 -14.02 -4.56
C THR A 152 1.07 -14.89 -3.34
N LEU A 153 0.90 -14.27 -2.17
CA LEU A 153 0.58 -14.95 -0.90
C LEU A 153 -0.74 -14.46 -0.32
N GLY A 154 -1.09 -14.96 0.87
CA GLY A 154 -2.23 -14.47 1.63
C GLY A 154 -2.14 -12.96 1.85
N THR A 155 -2.92 -12.23 1.06
CA THR A 155 -2.94 -10.77 0.97
C THR A 155 -4.39 -10.31 1.02
N ALA A 156 -4.65 -9.22 1.72
CA ALA A 156 -5.89 -8.48 1.66
C ALA A 156 -5.63 -7.08 1.10
N TRP A 157 -6.65 -6.44 0.56
CA TRP A 157 -6.67 -4.98 0.42
C TRP A 157 -7.62 -4.40 1.46
N LEU A 158 -7.51 -3.11 1.73
CA LEU A 158 -8.49 -2.38 2.52
C LEU A 158 -9.11 -1.28 1.66
N TRP A 159 -10.43 -1.16 1.72
CA TRP A 159 -11.18 -0.11 1.03
C TRP A 159 -11.93 0.72 2.06
N ASP A 160 -11.59 1.99 2.15
CA ASP A 160 -12.33 2.97 2.95
C ASP A 160 -13.46 3.57 2.11
N GLU A 161 -14.71 3.25 2.45
CA GLU A 161 -15.89 3.72 1.73
C GLU A 161 -16.23 5.20 1.98
N THR A 162 -15.69 5.81 3.03
CA THR A 162 -16.01 7.20 3.41
C THR A 162 -15.10 8.20 2.72
N VAL A 163 -13.79 7.90 2.67
CA VAL A 163 -12.79 8.77 2.03
C VAL A 163 -12.32 8.25 0.67
N GLU A 164 -12.87 7.12 0.23
CA GLU A 164 -12.63 6.51 -1.07
C GLU A 164 -11.15 6.20 -1.33
N VAL A 165 -10.46 5.67 -0.32
CA VAL A 165 -9.05 5.25 -0.40
C VAL A 165 -8.93 3.74 -0.45
N LEU A 166 -8.23 3.23 -1.46
CA LEU A 166 -7.90 1.81 -1.60
C LEU A 166 -6.44 1.56 -1.21
N PHE A 167 -6.21 0.77 -0.16
CA PHE A 167 -4.88 0.35 0.30
C PHE A 167 -4.52 -1.00 -0.32
N THR A 168 -3.51 -1.00 -1.19
CA THR A 168 -3.26 -2.08 -2.15
C THR A 168 -2.06 -2.96 -1.83
N GLY A 169 -1.40 -2.74 -0.70
CA GLY A 169 -0.19 -3.48 -0.33
C GLY A 169 0.88 -3.32 -1.41
N ASP A 170 1.38 -4.45 -1.93
CA ASP A 170 2.45 -4.52 -2.93
C ASP A 170 2.00 -4.41 -4.40
N PHE A 171 0.75 -4.00 -4.63
CA PHE A 171 0.24 -3.68 -5.96
C PHE A 171 0.12 -2.16 -6.14
N PHE A 172 0.24 -1.67 -7.38
CA PHE A 172 0.33 -0.23 -7.71
C PHE A 172 1.61 0.49 -7.24
N CYS A 173 2.76 -0.19 -7.24
CA CYS A 173 3.99 0.30 -6.61
C CYS A 173 5.00 0.98 -7.57
N ASP A 174 4.66 1.29 -8.82
CA ASP A 174 5.66 1.60 -9.87
C ASP A 174 6.06 3.08 -9.99
N ASP A 175 5.39 3.98 -9.28
CA ASP A 175 5.66 5.43 -9.34
C ASP A 175 6.72 5.85 -8.31
N MET A 176 7.97 5.94 -8.74
CA MET A 176 9.11 6.39 -7.91
C MET A 176 9.27 7.91 -7.92
N LEU A 177 9.98 8.46 -6.93
CA LEU A 177 10.38 9.86 -6.93
C LEU A 177 11.68 9.99 -7.73
N ALA A 178 11.77 11.01 -8.59
CA ALA A 178 13.03 11.40 -9.21
C ALA A 178 13.98 12.02 -8.16
N ASP A 179 13.42 12.84 -7.27
CA ASP A 179 14.15 13.59 -6.24
C ASP A 179 13.48 13.46 -4.87
N ALA A 180 14.28 13.43 -3.81
CA ALA A 180 13.78 13.25 -2.44
C ALA A 180 12.82 14.36 -1.96
N ASP A 181 12.90 15.55 -2.56
CA ASP A 181 12.07 16.71 -2.17
C ASP A 181 10.66 16.66 -2.79
N GLN A 182 10.41 15.77 -3.76
CA GLN A 182 9.08 15.62 -4.34
C GLN A 182 8.09 15.03 -3.33
N SER A 183 6.83 15.43 -3.38
CA SER A 183 5.77 14.87 -2.53
C SER A 183 5.61 13.36 -2.76
N VAL A 184 5.33 12.61 -1.69
CA VAL A 184 5.01 11.16 -1.79
C VAL A 184 3.59 10.91 -2.28
N ILE A 185 2.78 11.97 -2.46
CA ILE A 185 1.46 11.93 -3.08
C ILE A 185 1.54 12.55 -4.47
N ARG A 186 1.07 11.84 -5.48
CA ARG A 186 0.84 12.37 -6.83
C ARG A 186 -0.61 12.81 -6.95
N ARG A 187 -0.81 14.07 -7.35
CA ARG A 187 -2.12 14.67 -7.62
C ARG A 187 -2.31 15.20 -9.04
N GLY A 188 -1.24 15.18 -9.84
CA GLY A 188 -1.25 15.61 -11.24
C GLY A 188 -1.27 14.43 -12.19
N ASP A 189 -0.73 14.62 -13.40
CA ASP A 189 -0.66 13.58 -14.43
C ASP A 189 0.04 12.30 -13.93
N PRO A 190 -0.36 11.13 -14.44
CA PRO A 190 0.25 9.85 -14.08
C PRO A 190 1.75 9.85 -14.33
N ALA A 191 2.44 8.93 -13.66
CA ALA A 191 3.85 8.72 -13.88
C ALA A 191 4.09 8.42 -15.37
N ASN A 192 5.10 9.06 -15.97
CA ASN A 192 5.46 8.81 -17.36
C ASN A 192 6.24 7.48 -17.46
N ILE A 193 5.53 6.37 -17.29
CA ILE A 193 6.04 5.01 -17.37
C ILE A 193 5.52 4.43 -18.68
N ALA A 194 6.42 3.98 -19.55
CA ALA A 194 6.02 3.30 -20.78
C ALA A 194 5.27 2.00 -20.43
N PRO A 195 4.21 1.61 -21.16
CA PRO A 195 3.41 0.42 -20.85
C PRO A 195 4.24 -0.86 -20.69
N GLU A 196 5.25 -1.05 -21.54
CA GLU A 196 6.19 -2.17 -21.43
C GLU A 196 7.04 -2.12 -20.16
N GLY A 197 7.39 -0.92 -19.69
CA GLY A 197 8.11 -0.69 -18.44
C GLY A 197 7.24 -1.01 -17.23
N LEU A 198 5.98 -0.57 -17.25
CA LEU A 198 4.99 -0.87 -16.21
C LEU A 198 4.76 -2.37 -16.11
N ARG A 199 4.51 -3.04 -17.24
CA ARG A 199 4.36 -4.51 -17.28
C ARG A 199 5.60 -5.21 -16.75
N ALA A 200 6.79 -4.84 -17.24
CA ALA A 200 8.03 -5.46 -16.81
C ALA A 200 8.23 -5.34 -15.29
N SER A 201 7.81 -4.22 -14.70
CA SER A 201 7.90 -4.00 -13.27
C SER A 201 6.89 -4.84 -12.48
N ILE A 202 5.63 -4.89 -12.92
CA ILE A 202 4.60 -5.79 -12.36
C ILE A 202 5.10 -7.26 -12.37
N LEU A 203 5.68 -7.71 -13.47
CA LEU A 203 6.20 -9.07 -13.61
C LEU A 203 7.42 -9.37 -12.73
N ARG A 204 8.12 -8.37 -12.16
CA ARG A 204 9.19 -8.63 -11.17
C ARG A 204 8.62 -9.14 -9.84
N LYS A 205 7.47 -8.62 -9.42
CA LYS A 205 6.79 -9.06 -8.19
C LYS A 205 5.82 -10.23 -8.44
N PHE A 206 5.16 -10.23 -9.59
CA PHE A 206 4.11 -11.18 -9.96
C PHE A 206 4.49 -11.94 -11.24
N ASP A 207 5.66 -12.57 -11.24
CA ASP A 207 6.25 -13.29 -12.38
C ASP A 207 5.32 -14.36 -13.00
N TRP A 208 4.51 -15.00 -12.16
CA TRP A 208 3.51 -15.99 -12.54
C TRP A 208 2.50 -15.46 -13.55
N LEU A 209 2.25 -14.15 -13.61
CA LEU A 209 1.36 -13.54 -14.61
C LEU A 209 1.87 -13.74 -16.05
N GLY A 210 3.17 -13.90 -16.25
CA GLY A 210 3.74 -14.14 -17.57
C GLY A 210 3.31 -15.46 -18.21
N LEU A 211 2.83 -16.41 -17.39
CA LEU A 211 2.45 -17.76 -17.82
C LEU A 211 0.98 -18.09 -17.50
N ALA A 212 0.26 -17.19 -16.83
CA ALA A 212 -1.09 -17.44 -16.34
C ALA A 212 -2.17 -17.13 -17.38
N SER A 213 -3.27 -17.88 -17.33
CA SER A 213 -4.52 -17.48 -17.98
C SER A 213 -5.25 -16.48 -17.10
N THR A 214 -5.32 -15.23 -17.54
CA THR A 214 -5.81 -14.11 -16.73
C THR A 214 -7.26 -13.73 -16.99
N ASN A 215 -7.99 -14.47 -17.84
CA ASN A 215 -9.38 -14.15 -18.21
C ASN A 215 -10.34 -14.01 -17.02
N ASN A 216 -10.20 -14.86 -15.99
CA ASN A 216 -11.04 -14.76 -14.79
C ASN A 216 -10.60 -13.60 -13.90
N LEU A 217 -9.31 -13.29 -13.87
CA LEU A 217 -8.77 -12.15 -13.13
C LEU A 217 -9.21 -10.82 -13.76
N LEU A 218 -9.25 -10.74 -15.09
CA LEU A 218 -9.80 -9.60 -15.82
C LEU A 218 -11.27 -9.37 -15.48
N LYS A 219 -12.10 -10.42 -15.46
CA LYS A 219 -13.51 -10.32 -15.05
C LYS A 219 -13.65 -9.84 -13.61
N ALA A 220 -12.80 -10.36 -12.72
CA ALA A 220 -12.80 -9.98 -11.32
C ALA A 220 -12.35 -8.52 -11.14
N TRP A 221 -11.36 -8.06 -11.93
CA TRP A 221 -10.94 -6.66 -11.99
C TRP A 221 -12.11 -5.75 -12.40
N ASP A 222 -12.75 -6.05 -13.52
CA ASP A 222 -13.88 -5.26 -14.04
C ASP A 222 -15.06 -5.25 -13.06
N THR A 223 -15.30 -6.37 -12.36
CA THR A 223 -16.33 -6.46 -11.32
C THR A 223 -15.98 -5.61 -10.10
N LEU A 224 -14.72 -5.65 -9.63
CA LEU A 224 -14.29 -4.87 -8.47
C LEU A 224 -14.38 -3.37 -8.75
N PHE A 225 -13.75 -2.90 -9.83
CA PHE A 225 -13.68 -1.47 -10.15
C PHE A 225 -14.94 -0.91 -10.83
N SER A 226 -15.95 -1.73 -11.09
CA SER A 226 -17.32 -1.23 -11.32
C SER A 226 -18.14 -1.08 -10.02
N ALA A 227 -17.73 -1.76 -8.95
CA ALA A 227 -18.37 -1.70 -7.64
C ALA A 227 -17.74 -0.66 -6.70
N ILE A 228 -16.47 -0.30 -6.92
CA ILE A 228 -15.77 0.76 -6.16
C ILE A 228 -15.13 1.75 -7.13
N SER A 229 -15.04 3.02 -6.72
CA SER A 229 -14.37 4.09 -7.46
C SER A 229 -13.41 4.82 -6.51
N PRO A 230 -12.15 4.39 -6.41
CA PRO A 230 -11.18 5.03 -5.53
C PRO A 230 -10.87 6.46 -5.96
N TYR A 231 -10.94 7.39 -5.02
CA TYR A 231 -10.34 8.72 -5.15
C TYR A 231 -8.82 8.67 -4.96
N ALA A 232 -8.33 7.71 -4.15
CA ALA A 232 -6.91 7.48 -3.99
C ALA A 232 -6.53 6.00 -3.93
N ILE A 233 -5.32 5.68 -4.41
CA ILE A 233 -4.67 4.38 -4.28
C ILE A 233 -3.43 4.55 -3.40
N GLY A 234 -3.40 3.83 -2.27
CA GLY A 234 -2.33 3.83 -1.28
C GLY A 234 -1.53 2.52 -1.31
N PRO A 235 -0.49 2.42 -2.15
CA PRO A 235 0.44 1.29 -2.14
C PRO A 235 1.42 1.37 -0.97
N VAL A 236 2.08 0.25 -0.64
CA VAL A 236 3.16 0.18 0.37
C VAL A 236 4.51 0.69 -0.17
N HIS A 237 4.70 0.65 -1.49
CA HIS A 237 5.85 1.24 -2.17
C HIS A 237 5.40 2.20 -3.27
N GLY A 238 6.27 3.13 -3.67
CA GLY A 238 5.93 4.13 -4.69
C GLY A 238 5.01 5.24 -4.15
N ARG A 239 4.66 6.21 -4.99
CA ARG A 239 3.81 7.34 -4.58
C ARG A 239 2.35 6.93 -4.47
N VAL A 240 1.66 7.53 -3.51
CA VAL A 240 0.18 7.50 -3.43
C VAL A 240 -0.40 8.23 -4.64
N GLN A 241 -1.35 7.61 -5.33
CA GLN A 241 -2.03 8.21 -6.49
C GLN A 241 -3.36 8.78 -6.02
N CYS A 242 -3.62 10.08 -6.24
CA CYS A 242 -4.78 10.75 -5.65
C CYS A 242 -5.44 11.76 -6.62
N GLY A 243 -6.75 11.62 -6.83
CA GLY A 243 -7.55 12.40 -7.76
C GLY A 243 -8.26 11.51 -8.78
N ASP A 244 -9.54 11.76 -9.04
CA ASP A 244 -10.40 10.87 -9.86
C ASP A 244 -9.81 10.57 -11.24
N ALA A 245 -9.38 11.61 -11.96
CA ALA A 245 -8.82 11.45 -13.31
C ALA A 245 -7.51 10.64 -13.27
N LEU A 246 -6.61 10.98 -12.35
CA LEU A 246 -5.35 10.28 -12.17
C LEU A 246 -5.57 8.81 -11.80
N VAL A 247 -6.45 8.53 -10.84
CA VAL A 247 -6.72 7.16 -10.42
C VAL A 247 -7.37 6.36 -11.55
N ALA A 248 -8.29 6.96 -12.31
CA ALA A 248 -8.87 6.30 -13.47
C ALA A 248 -7.82 5.98 -14.55
N ASP A 249 -6.86 6.87 -14.78
CA ASP A 249 -5.72 6.63 -15.68
C ASP A 249 -4.84 5.48 -15.16
N VAL A 250 -4.44 5.53 -13.89
CA VAL A 250 -3.61 4.48 -13.25
C VAL A 250 -4.31 3.11 -13.29
N LEU A 251 -5.60 3.04 -12.98
CA LEU A 251 -6.35 1.79 -13.07
C LEU A 251 -6.40 1.25 -14.50
N ALA A 252 -6.55 2.12 -15.51
CA ALA A 252 -6.52 1.71 -16.91
C ALA A 252 -5.13 1.20 -17.32
N ASP A 253 -4.06 1.91 -16.95
CA ASP A 253 -2.70 1.54 -17.30
C ASP A 253 -2.30 0.19 -16.69
N TYR A 254 -2.61 -0.05 -15.41
CA TYR A 254 -2.36 -1.34 -14.76
C TYR A 254 -3.23 -2.46 -15.36
N ARG A 255 -4.50 -2.18 -15.64
CA ARG A 255 -5.38 -3.16 -16.29
C ARG A 255 -4.81 -3.60 -17.64
N ASP A 256 -4.35 -2.65 -18.45
CA ASP A 256 -3.79 -2.92 -19.77
C ASP A 256 -2.44 -3.65 -19.68
N ALA A 257 -1.56 -3.20 -18.78
CA ALA A 257 -0.26 -3.84 -18.55
C ALA A 257 -0.37 -5.28 -18.07
N VAL A 258 -1.40 -5.61 -17.27
CA VAL A 258 -1.62 -6.97 -16.75
C VAL A 258 -2.31 -7.86 -17.79
N PHE A 259 -3.41 -7.39 -18.39
CA PHE A 259 -4.34 -8.25 -19.13
C PHE A 259 -4.22 -8.15 -20.66
N PHE A 260 -3.60 -7.08 -21.18
CA PHE A 260 -3.50 -6.83 -22.62
C PHE A 260 -2.05 -6.49 -23.04
N PRO A 261 -1.07 -7.35 -22.71
CA PRO A 261 0.34 -7.01 -22.86
C PRO A 261 0.83 -6.84 -24.30
N ASP A 262 0.12 -7.42 -25.25
CA ASP A 262 0.43 -7.36 -26.68
C ASP A 262 -0.42 -6.29 -27.41
N ALA A 263 -1.29 -5.57 -26.69
CA ALA A 263 -2.07 -4.51 -27.30
C ALA A 263 -1.15 -3.32 -27.66
N PRO A 264 -1.26 -2.75 -28.87
CA PRO A 264 -0.53 -1.54 -29.19
C PRO A 264 -0.94 -0.45 -28.20
N ALA A 265 0.04 0.22 -27.58
CA ALA A 265 -0.20 1.30 -26.63
C ALA A 265 -1.17 2.31 -27.23
N THR A 266 -2.41 2.32 -26.75
CA THR A 266 -3.36 3.37 -27.13
C THR A 266 -2.89 4.63 -26.42
N ARG A 267 -2.06 5.43 -27.10
CA ARG A 267 -1.65 6.74 -26.59
C ARG A 267 -2.92 7.53 -26.28
N ARG A 268 -3.25 7.73 -25.00
CA ARG A 268 -4.06 8.88 -24.61
C ARG A 268 -3.25 10.12 -25.01
N PRO A 269 -3.86 11.10 -25.69
CA PRO A 269 -3.13 12.30 -26.08
C PRO A 269 -2.58 12.95 -24.82
N VAL A 270 -1.26 13.11 -24.78
CA VAL A 270 -0.60 13.98 -23.80
C VAL A 270 -1.24 15.34 -23.97
N VAL A 271 -2.03 15.77 -22.97
CA VAL A 271 -2.53 17.13 -22.94
C VAL A 271 -1.29 18.01 -22.87
N ALA A 272 -1.00 18.72 -23.96
CA ALA A 272 0.11 19.64 -24.00
C ALA A 272 -0.05 20.62 -22.84
N ALA A 273 1.00 20.75 -22.03
CA ALA A 273 1.07 21.78 -21.01
C ALA A 273 0.71 23.12 -21.66
N ALA A 274 -0.35 23.76 -21.16
CA ALA A 274 -0.66 25.12 -21.55
C ALA A 274 0.48 26.03 -21.08
N GLU A 275 1.07 26.74 -22.03
CA GLU A 275 2.03 27.84 -21.80
C GLU A 275 1.43 28.98 -20.97
#